data_AF-A0A3B9KWU5-F1
#
_entry.id   AF-A0A3B9KWU5-F1
#
_cell.length_a   1.000
_cell.length_b   1.000
_cell.length_c   1.000
_cell.angle_alpha   90.00
_cell.angle_beta   90.00
_cell.angle_gamma   90.00
#
_symmetry.space_group_name_H-M   'P 1'
#
loop_
_entity.id
_entity.type
_entity.pdbx_description
1 polymer ?
#
loop_
_entity_poly.entity_id
_entity_poly.type
_entity_poly.pdbx_seq_one_letter_code
_entity_poly.pdbx_strand_id
1 'polypeptide(L)' 'MVEGVIKDATLEEKVAMMSGRGFMESMQRTNNRWGAEPYQAGGGCERLGAPAFYFTDGPRGVARG' A
#
# COMPACT_ATOMS: atom_id res chain seq x y z
N MET A 1 -17.51 -9.80 -5.16
CA MET A 1 -16.87 -8.80 -4.27
C MET A 1 -15.59 -8.19 -4.86
N VAL A 2 -14.69 -8.93 -5.51
CA VAL A 2 -13.53 -8.31 -6.21
C VAL A 2 -13.88 -7.85 -7.63
N GLU A 3 -14.62 -8.66 -8.39
CA GLU A 3 -14.97 -8.34 -9.78
C GLU A 3 -15.71 -7.02 -9.95
N GLY A 4 -16.59 -6.67 -9.00
CA GLY A 4 -17.31 -5.39 -9.00
C GLY A 4 -16.37 -4.19 -8.89
N VAL A 5 -15.40 -4.25 -7.95
CA VAL A 5 -14.39 -3.19 -7.79
C VAL A 5 -13.56 -3.03 -9.07
N ILE A 6 -13.12 -4.13 -9.67
CA ILE A 6 -12.32 -4.08 -10.91
C ILE A 6 -13.14 -3.54 -12.09
N LYS A 7 -14.41 -3.90 -12.18
CA LYS A 7 -15.31 -3.42 -13.24
C LYS A 7 -15.57 -1.91 -13.13
N ASP A 8 -15.83 -1.43 -11.92
CA ASP A 8 -16.29 -0.05 -11.69
C ASP A 8 -15.16 0.95 -11.43
N ALA A 9 -13.92 0.47 -11.24
CA ALA A 9 -12.74 1.32 -11.10
C ALA A 9 -12.32 1.94 -12.43
N THR A 10 -11.96 3.22 -12.41
CA THR A 10 -11.35 3.89 -13.56
C THR A 10 -9.95 3.33 -13.83
N LEU A 11 -9.37 3.68 -14.99
CA LEU A 11 -8.00 3.30 -15.30
C LEU A 11 -7.02 3.91 -14.28
N GLU A 12 -7.22 5.17 -13.91
CA GLU A 12 -6.41 5.89 -12.94
C GLU A 12 -6.48 5.24 -11.56
N GLU A 13 -7.66 4.80 -11.12
CA GLU A 13 -7.83 4.08 -9.85
C GLU A 13 -7.11 2.72 -9.88
N LYS A 14 -7.18 2.00 -11.01
CA LYS A 14 -6.44 0.74 -11.19
C LYS A 14 -4.94 0.97 -11.15
N VAL A 15 -4.44 1.97 -11.87
CA VAL A 15 -3.02 2.34 -11.87
C VAL A 15 -2.57 2.76 -10.46
N ALA A 16 -3.39 3.55 -9.75
CA ALA A 16 -3.11 3.97 -8.39
C ALA A 16 -2.97 2.77 -7.44
N MET A 17 -3.89 1.80 -7.52
CA MET A 17 -3.83 0.57 -6.69
C MET A 17 -2.59 -0.28 -6.97
N MET A 18 -2.02 -0.21 -8.18
CA MET A 18 -0.83 -0.97 -8.58
C MET A 18 0.50 -0.22 -8.37
N SER A 19 0.46 1.04 -7.95
CA SER A 19 1.64 1.90 -7.84
C SER A 19 1.94 2.23 -6.40
N GLY A 20 3.06 1.73 -5.87
CA GLY A 20 3.54 2.04 -4.52
C GLY A 20 3.72 3.54 -4.28
N ARG A 21 3.39 4.00 -3.06
CA ARG A 21 3.43 5.41 -2.65
C ARG A 21 3.90 5.54 -1.20
N GLY A 22 4.45 6.71 -0.85
CA GLY A 22 4.80 7.04 0.55
C GLY A 22 6.01 6.31 1.15
N PHE A 23 6.66 5.39 0.43
CA PHE A 23 7.80 4.63 0.96
C PHE A 23 8.98 5.53 1.38
N MET A 24 9.38 6.47 0.52
CA MET A 24 10.49 7.38 0.83
C MET A 24 10.16 8.35 1.98
N GLU A 25 8.91 8.80 2.05
CA GLU A 25 8.45 9.66 3.16
C GLU A 25 8.43 8.89 4.48
N SER A 26 8.01 7.62 4.45
CA SER A 26 8.07 6.71 5.59
C SER A 26 9.51 6.49 6.05
N MET A 27 10.45 6.23 5.14
CA MET A 27 11.87 6.10 5.45
C MET A 27 12.43 7.37 6.10
N GLN A 28 12.10 8.55 5.56
CA GLN A 28 12.54 9.81 6.16
C GLN A 28 11.95 10.03 7.56
N ARG A 29 10.64 9.79 7.74
CA ARG A 29 9.95 9.93 9.04
C ARG A 29 10.48 8.95 10.10
N THR A 30 10.91 7.77 9.68
CA THR A 30 11.43 6.72 10.57
C THR A 30 12.96 6.76 10.73
N ASN A 31 13.60 7.87 10.33
CA ASN A 31 15.06 8.03 10.38
C ASN A 31 15.82 6.90 9.67
N ASN A 32 15.33 6.52 8.49
CA ASN A 32 15.80 5.44 7.63
C ASN A 32 15.83 4.05 8.29
N ARG A 33 14.96 3.81 9.29
CA ARG A 33 14.85 2.50 9.94
C ARG A 33 14.00 1.55 9.10
N TRP A 34 14.64 0.56 8.48
CA TRP A 34 13.96 -0.45 7.67
C TRP A 34 12.92 -1.23 8.45
N GLY A 35 11.70 -1.39 7.92
CA GLY A 35 10.64 -2.16 8.59
C GLY A 35 10.16 -1.56 9.91
N ALA A 36 10.42 -0.27 10.16
CA ALA A 36 9.89 0.43 11.33
C ALA A 36 8.36 0.52 11.35
N GLU A 37 7.75 0.57 10.16
CA GLU A 37 6.30 0.54 9.97
C GLU A 37 5.93 -0.18 8.67
N PRO A 38 4.69 -0.71 8.54
CA PRO A 38 4.18 -1.18 7.26
C PRO A 38 4.10 -0.06 6.22
N TYR A 39 4.42 -0.35 4.96
CA TYR A 39 4.39 0.61 3.85
C TYR A 39 3.29 0.26 2.84
N GLN A 40 2.78 1.26 2.12
CA GLN A 40 1.70 1.02 1.15
C GLN A 40 2.19 0.18 -0.03
N ALA A 41 1.44 -0.88 -0.35
CA ALA A 41 1.62 -1.69 -1.56
C ALA A 41 1.26 -0.89 -2.82
N GLY A 42 0.25 -0.03 -2.68
CA GLY A 42 -0.24 0.91 -3.67
C GLY A 42 -1.33 1.78 -3.04
N GLY A 43 -1.98 2.61 -3.85
CA GLY A 43 -3.15 3.37 -3.40
C GLY A 43 -4.37 2.47 -3.11
N GLY A 44 -5.38 3.04 -2.45
CA GLY A 44 -6.72 2.44 -2.38
C GLY A 44 -7.61 2.93 -3.53
N CYS A 45 -8.79 2.33 -3.63
CA CYS A 45 -9.93 2.87 -4.37
C CYS A 45 -11.05 3.22 -3.37
N GLU A 46 -10.87 4.34 -2.64
CA GLU A 46 -11.75 4.74 -1.54
C GLU A 46 -13.20 4.96 -1.98
N ARG A 47 -13.41 5.47 -3.20
CA ARG A 47 -14.73 5.65 -3.80
C ARG A 47 -15.54 4.34 -3.85
N LEU A 48 -14.86 3.21 -4.05
CA LEU A 48 -15.46 1.88 -4.10
C LEU A 48 -15.30 1.11 -2.78
N GLY A 49 -14.84 1.76 -1.72
CA GLY A 49 -14.66 1.16 -0.40
C GLY A 49 -13.49 0.17 -0.31
N ALA A 50 -12.53 0.22 -1.25
CA ALA A 50 -11.33 -0.60 -1.21
C ALA A 50 -10.16 0.21 -0.61
N PRO A 51 -9.79 0.04 0.67
CA PRO A 51 -8.68 0.77 1.27
C PRO A 51 -7.34 0.31 0.69
N ALA A 52 -6.31 1.13 0.87
CA ALA A 52 -4.95 0.75 0.53
C ALA A 52 -4.48 -0.44 1.40
N PHE A 53 -3.77 -1.39 0.78
CA PHE A 53 -3.09 -2.44 1.51
C PHE A 53 -1.69 -2.03 1.90
N TYR A 54 -1.23 -2.56 3.03
CA TYR A 54 0.10 -2.31 3.57
C TYR A 54 0.91 -3.60 3.61
N PHE A 55 2.18 -3.51 3.29
CA PHE A 55 3.16 -4.58 3.36
C PHE A 55 4.13 -4.36 4.50
N THR A 56 4.60 -5.47 5.06
CA THR A 56 5.68 -5.52 6.03
C THR A 56 6.51 -6.76 5.72
N ASP A 57 7.82 -6.65 5.84
CA ASP A 57 8.72 -7.82 5.85
C ASP A 57 8.45 -8.67 7.13
N GLY A 58 8.90 -9.90 7.28
CA GLY A 58 9.66 -10.73 6.36
C GLY A 58 9.62 -12.21 6.76
N PRO A 59 10.47 -13.05 6.12
CA PRO A 59 10.34 -14.52 6.15
C PRO A 59 10.53 -15.18 7.51
N ARG A 60 11.03 -14.45 8.52
CA ARG A 60 11.22 -14.91 9.91
C ARG A 60 10.22 -14.31 10.89
N GLY A 61 9.20 -13.62 10.39
CA GLY A 61 8.22 -12.86 11.17
C GLY A 61 8.23 -11.38 10.80
N VAL A 62 7.26 -10.65 11.35
CA VAL A 62 7.08 -9.21 11.11
C VAL A 62 8.37 -8.45 11.45
N ALA A 63 8.93 -7.74 10.48
CA ALA A 63 10.01 -6.79 10.67
C ALA A 63 9.47 -5.60 11.46
N ARG A 64 10.20 -5.21 12.52
CA ARG A 64 9.77 -4.16 13.46
C ARG A 64 10.85 -3.09 13.67
N GLY A 65 11.75 -2.93 12.70
CA GLY A 65 12.88 -2.03 12.79
C GLY A 65 14.12 -2.66 13.40
#